data_AF-A0A140NPG9-F1
#
_entry.id   AF-A0A140NPG9-F1
#
_cell.length_a   1.000
_cell.length_b   1.000
_cell.length_c   1.000
_cell.angle_alpha   90.00
_cell.angle_beta   90.00
_cell.angle_gamma   90.00
#
_symmetry.space_group_name_H-M   'P 1'
#
loop_
_entity.id
_entity.type
_entity.pdbx_description
1 polymer ?
#
loop_
_entity_poly.entity_id
_entity_poly.type
_entity_poly.pdbx_seq_one_letter_code
_entity_poly.pdbx_strand_id
1 'polypeptide(L)' 'MKKARFTETQIVNVLKLADSGMKVDDTCRQNGVSHATYYN' A
#
# COMPACT_ATOMS: atom_id res chain seq x y z
N MET A 1 -4.51 13.83 17.98
CA MET A 1 -3.74 13.35 16.80
C MET A 1 -4.68 12.59 15.89
N LYS A 2 -4.71 12.88 14.57
CA LYS A 2 -5.52 12.08 13.64
C LYS A 2 -4.98 10.65 13.66
N LYS A 3 -5.86 9.66 13.82
CA LYS A 3 -5.49 8.25 13.72
C LYS A 3 -4.94 7.99 12.31
N ALA A 4 -3.76 7.38 12.21
CA ALA A 4 -3.22 6.96 10.92
C ALA A 4 -4.22 6.01 10.26
N ARG A 5 -4.49 6.25 8.96
CA ARG A 5 -5.46 5.45 8.20
C ARG A 5 -4.93 4.05 7.87
N PHE A 6 -3.61 3.90 7.82
CA PHE A 6 -2.89 2.66 7.56
C PHE A 6 -1.82 2.45 8.62
N THR A 7 -1.50 1.19 8.91
CA THR A 7 -0.37 0.84 9.78
C THR A 7 0.93 0.82 8.97
N GLU A 8 2.07 0.99 9.65
CA GLU A 8 3.39 0.88 9.00
C GLU A 8 3.58 -0.50 8.36
N THR A 9 3.12 -1.57 9.02
CA THR A 9 3.14 -2.93 8.48
C THR A 9 2.39 -3.04 7.16
N GLN A 10 1.22 -2.40 7.03
CA GLN A 10 0.45 -2.40 5.78
C GLN A 10 1.20 -1.68 4.65
N ILE A 11 1.83 -0.54 4.96
CA ILE A 11 2.61 0.23 3.99
C ILE A 11 3.82 -0.60 3.51
N VAL A 12 4.59 -1.16 4.43
CA VAL A 12 5.76 -1.99 4.11
C VAL A 12 5.37 -3.23 3.30
N ASN A 13 4.24 -3.86 3.61
CA ASN A 13 3.77 -5.03 2.87
C ASN A 13 3.44 -4.68 1.42
N VAL A 14 2.73 -3.56 1.20
CA VAL A 14 2.38 -3.08 -0.14
C VAL A 14 3.64 -2.78 -0.97
N LEU A 15 4.64 -2.12 -0.38
CA LEU A 15 5.90 -1.84 -1.06
C LEU A 15 6.67 -3.12 -1.42
N LYS A 16 6.73 -4.10 -0.52
CA LYS A 16 7.40 -5.39 -0.77
C LYS A 16 6.74 -6.20 -1.88
N LEU A 17 5.41 -6.23 -1.93
CA LEU A 17 4.67 -6.95 -2.97
C LEU A 17 4.92 -6.32 -4.34
N ALA A 18 4.91 -4.98 -4.41
CA ALA A 18 5.23 -4.26 -5.63
C ALA A 18 6.69 -4.48 -6.08
N ASP A 19 7.65 -4.44 -5.15
CA ASP A 19 9.07 -4.73 -5.40
C ASP A 19 9.30 -6.18 -5.87
N SER A 20 8.50 -7.12 -5.37
CA SER A 20 8.49 -8.52 -5.82
C SER A 20 7.91 -8.71 -7.23
N GLY A 21 7.53 -7.63 -7.91
CA GLY A 21 7.01 -7.64 -9.28
C GLY A 21 5.49 -7.78 -9.38
N MET A 22 4.75 -7.71 -8.27
CA MET A 22 3.29 -7.63 -8.36
C MET A 22 2.87 -6.28 -8.92
N LYS A 23 1.77 -6.29 -9.70
CA LYS A 23 1.17 -5.05 -10.17
C LYS A 23 0.74 -4.20 -8.98
N VAL A 24 1.07 -2.91 -9.05
CA VAL A 24 0.65 -1.93 -8.04
C VAL A 24 -0.87 -1.90 -7.92
N ASP A 25 -1.60 -2.09 -9.02
CA ASP A 25 -3.07 -2.15 -9.02
C ASP A 25 -3.63 -3.29 -8.15
N ASP A 26 -3.12 -4.51 -8.34
CA ASP A 26 -3.48 -5.68 -7.55
C ASP A 26 -3.13 -5.49 -6.07
N THR A 27 -1.93 -4.97 -5.81
CA THR A 27 -1.42 -4.77 -4.44
C THR A 27 -2.23 -3.71 -3.69
N CYS A 28 -2.52 -2.59 -4.35
CA CYS A 28 -3.36 -1.51 -3.84
C CYS A 28 -4.77 -2.02 -3.53
N ARG A 29 -5.38 -2.77 -4.46
CA ARG A 29 -6.72 -3.32 -4.30
C ARG A 29 -6.81 -4.33 -3.15
N GLN A 30 -5.83 -5.22 -3.02
CA GLN A 30 -5.79 -6.22 -1.94
C GLN A 30 -5.61 -5.59 -0.54
N ASN A 31 -4.87 -4.49 -0.45
CA ASN A 31 -4.57 -3.83 0.83
C ASN A 31 -5.49 -2.64 1.14
N GLY A 32 -6.48 -2.35 0.29
CA GLY A 32 -7.39 -1.22 0.47
C GLY A 32 -6.70 0.15 0.36
N VAL A 33 -5.59 0.21 -0.37
CA VAL A 33 -4.79 1.41 -0.62
C VAL A 33 -5.17 1.96 -2.00
N SER A 34 -5.28 3.28 -2.14
CA SER A 34 -5.47 3.89 -3.46
C SER A 34 -4.13 4.12 -4.13
N HIS A 35 -4.09 4.12 -5.48
CA HIS A 35 -2.88 4.52 -6.22
C HIS A 35 -2.35 5.88 -5.78
N ALA A 36 -3.23 6.85 -5.55
CA ALA A 36 -2.84 8.16 -5.04
C ALA A 36 -2.11 8.09 -3.69
N THR A 37 -2.47 7.15 -2.81
CA THR A 37 -1.77 6.94 -1.54
C THR A 37 -0.42 6.23 -1.75
N TYR A 38 -0.32 5.37 -2.75
CA TYR A 38 0.92 4.66 -3.06
C TYR A 38 2.01 5.59 -3.63
N TYR A 39 1.63 6.60 -4.42
CA TYR A 39 2.57 7.51 -5.09
C TYR A 39 2.82 8.84 -4.36
N ASN A 40 2.28 9.04 -3.16
CA ASN A 40 2.36 10.29 -2.40
C ASN A 40 3.21 10.12 -1.13
#